data_AF-A0A8E4GM77-F1
#
_entry.id   AF-A0A8E4GM77-F1
#
_cell.length_a   1.000
_cell.length_b   1.000
_cell.length_c   1.000
_cell.angle_alpha   90.00
_cell.angle_beta   90.00
_cell.angle_gamma   90.00
#
_symmetry.space_group_name_H-M   'P 1'
#
loop_
_entity.id
_entity.type
_entity.pdbx_description
1 polymer ?
#
loop_
_entity_poly.entity_id
_entity_poly.type
_entity_poly.pdbx_seq_one_letter_code
_entity_poly.pdbx_strand_id
1 'polypeptide(L)'
;MLEFSHPYDSSIPSFEQISDQLNALAPGMDHLIKGFVFGQIYTREGLDNQQRILITLSSLVSLGAEKQLNLYINNALNVDVSPRQIIETFVHLIPYIGFPRVLNALTVTQEVFKQRSITAE
;
A
#
# COMPACT_ATOMS: atom_id res chain seq x y z
N MET A 1 -4.14 -11.44 12.63
CA MET A 1 -3.41 -11.35 11.34
C MET A 1 -3.92 -10.08 10.69
N LEU A 2 -3.05 -9.23 10.13
CA LEU A 2 -3.52 -8.15 9.27
C LEU A 2 -4.10 -8.81 8.02
N GLU A 3 -5.34 -9.26 8.13
CA GLU A 3 -6.18 -9.52 6.98
C GLU A 3 -6.40 -8.14 6.36
N PHE A 4 -5.47 -7.74 5.49
CA PHE A 4 -5.72 -6.69 4.52
C PHE A 4 -6.93 -7.19 3.74
N SER A 5 -8.08 -6.74 4.22
CA SER A 5 -9.40 -7.26 3.95
C SER A 5 -9.63 -7.32 2.46
N HIS A 6 -10.40 -8.34 2.06
CA HIS A 6 -10.93 -8.57 0.72
C HIS A 6 -10.77 -7.39 -0.23
N PRO A 7 -10.04 -7.57 -1.35
CA PRO A 7 -9.81 -6.47 -2.25
C PRO A 7 -11.17 -5.93 -2.69
N TYR A 8 -11.36 -4.62 -2.57
CA TYR A 8 -12.58 -3.93 -3.02
C TYR A 8 -12.90 -4.30 -4.48
N ASP A 9 -11.85 -4.53 -5.26
CA ASP A 9 -11.91 -5.06 -6.61
C ASP A 9 -11.17 -6.40 -6.67
N SER A 10 -11.88 -7.48 -7.00
CA SER A 10 -11.32 -8.82 -7.21
C SER A 10 -10.21 -8.90 -8.27
N SER A 11 -10.04 -7.87 -9.11
CA SER A 11 -8.93 -7.75 -10.05
C SER A 11 -7.58 -7.44 -9.38
N ILE A 12 -7.61 -6.89 -8.16
CA ILE A 12 -6.42 -6.58 -7.36
C ILE A 12 -6.07 -7.81 -6.51
N PRO A 13 -4.91 -8.44 -6.73
CA PRO A 13 -4.55 -9.64 -5.99
C PRO A 13 -4.27 -9.34 -4.53
N SER A 14 -4.75 -10.21 -3.62
CA SER A 14 -4.40 -10.15 -2.20
C SER A 14 -2.92 -10.51 -1.99
N PHE A 15 -2.34 -10.11 -0.85
CA PHE A 15 -0.98 -10.54 -0.51
C PHE A 15 -0.82 -12.05 -0.42
N GLU A 16 -1.88 -12.76 -0.04
CA GLU A 16 -1.88 -14.22 -0.03
C GLU A 16 -1.78 -14.78 -1.44
N GLN A 17 -2.59 -14.26 -2.39
CA GLN A 17 -2.53 -14.66 -3.79
C GLN A 17 -1.16 -14.34 -4.41
N ILE A 18 -0.60 -13.16 -4.11
CA ILE A 18 0.75 -12.77 -4.56
C ILE A 18 1.79 -13.74 -3.99
N SER A 19 1.70 -14.04 -2.69
CA SER A 19 2.63 -14.94 -2.01
C SER A 19 2.61 -16.33 -2.63
N ASP A 20 1.44 -16.90 -2.86
CA ASP A 20 1.30 -18.27 -3.37
C ASP A 20 1.76 -18.36 -4.83
N GLN A 21 1.41 -17.37 -5.66
CA GLN A 21 1.90 -17.27 -7.04
C GLN A 21 3.42 -17.16 -7.10
N LEU A 22 4.00 -16.29 -6.28
CA LEU A 22 5.46 -16.10 -6.27
C LEU A 22 6.19 -17.29 -5.67
N ASN A 23 5.59 -18.04 -4.74
CA ASN A 23 6.22 -19.23 -4.18
C ASN A 23 6.36 -20.36 -5.22
N ALA A 24 5.40 -20.48 -6.13
CA ALA A 24 5.50 -21.44 -7.25
C ALA A 24 6.67 -21.10 -8.19
N LEU A 25 6.98 -19.82 -8.37
CA LEU A 25 8.11 -19.34 -9.18
C LEU A 25 9.45 -19.36 -8.42
N ALA A 26 9.42 -18.96 -7.14
CA ALA A 26 10.57 -18.80 -6.26
C ALA A 26 10.25 -19.42 -4.89
N PRO A 27 10.62 -20.69 -4.66
CA PRO A 27 10.32 -21.38 -3.41
C PRO A 27 10.88 -20.67 -2.17
N GLY A 28 10.06 -20.60 -1.12
CA GLY A 28 10.37 -19.91 0.15
C GLY A 28 9.86 -18.46 0.21
N MET A 29 9.27 -17.95 -0.87
CA MET A 29 8.65 -16.61 -0.86
C MET A 29 7.48 -16.51 0.10
N ASP A 30 6.75 -17.59 0.31
CA ASP A 30 5.68 -17.67 1.31
C ASP A 30 6.19 -17.46 2.73
N HIS A 31 7.32 -18.06 3.08
CA HIS A 31 7.96 -17.88 4.37
C HIS A 31 8.42 -16.43 4.57
N LEU A 32 8.96 -15.78 3.54
CA LEU A 32 9.38 -14.37 3.61
C LEU A 32 8.17 -13.43 3.75
N ILE A 33 7.11 -13.64 2.98
CA ILE A 33 5.94 -12.75 2.99
C ILE A 33 5.05 -13.03 4.22
N LYS A 34 4.53 -14.25 4.35
CA LYS A 34 3.59 -14.61 5.41
C LYS A 34 4.31 -14.71 6.77
N GLY A 35 5.45 -15.41 6.79
CA GLY A 35 6.19 -15.67 8.02
C GLY A 35 6.95 -14.45 8.54
N PHE A 36 7.81 -13.85 7.73
CA PHE A 36 8.66 -12.75 8.17
C PHE A 36 7.95 -11.39 8.12
N VAL A 37 7.48 -10.94 6.96
CA VAL A 37 6.85 -9.61 6.83
C VAL A 37 5.60 -9.53 7.71
N PHE A 38 4.60 -10.39 7.47
CA PHE A 38 3.34 -10.30 8.20
C PHE A 38 3.36 -10.96 9.58
N GLY A 39 4.11 -12.04 9.77
CA GLY A 39 4.18 -12.76 11.04
C GLY A 39 5.11 -12.12 12.08
N GLN A 40 6.18 -11.44 11.66
CA GLN A 40 7.18 -10.88 12.58
C GLN A 40 7.30 -9.36 12.54
N ILE A 41 7.30 -8.72 11.36
CA ILE A 41 7.52 -7.27 11.27
C ILE A 41 6.24 -6.49 11.59
N TYR A 42 5.12 -6.89 10.99
CA TYR A 42 3.83 -6.21 11.18
C TYR A 42 3.18 -6.47 12.54
N THR A 43 3.59 -7.52 13.26
CA THR A 43 3.09 -7.85 14.60
C THR A 43 3.80 -7.12 15.75
N ARG A 44 4.91 -6.42 15.47
CA ARG A 44 5.64 -5.64 16.49
C ARG A 44 4.73 -4.59 17.10
N GLU A 45 4.89 -4.30 18.38
CA GLU A 45 4.15 -3.21 19.03
C GLU A 45 4.75 -1.82 18.70
N GLY A 46 4.02 -0.75 19.04
CA GLY A 46 4.49 0.64 18.95
C GLY A 46 4.00 1.44 17.74
N LEU A 47 3.52 0.76 16.69
CA LEU A 47 2.82 1.41 15.58
C LEU A 47 1.50 0.68 15.29
N ASP A 48 0.43 1.45 15.11
CA ASP A 48 -0.85 0.93 14.63
C ASP A 48 -0.82 0.64 13.11
N ASN A 49 -1.91 0.07 12.61
CA ASN A 49 -2.01 -0.35 11.20
C ASN A 49 -2.03 0.85 10.23
N GLN A 50 -2.65 1.96 10.64
CA GLN A 50 -2.73 3.18 9.84
C GLN A 50 -1.34 3.82 9.69
N GLN A 51 -0.57 3.89 10.77
CA GLN A 51 0.81 4.37 10.77
C GLN A 51 1.70 3.50 9.86
N ARG A 52 1.59 2.17 9.96
CA ARG A 52 2.37 1.24 9.11
C ARG A 52 2.08 1.42 7.63
N ILE A 53 0.81 1.59 7.26
CA ILE A 53 0.45 1.73 5.86
C ILE A 53 0.85 3.10 5.31
N LEU A 54 0.74 4.17 6.10
CA LEU A 54 1.25 5.50 5.72
C LEU A 54 2.77 5.50 5.52
N ILE A 55 3.52 4.83 6.40
CA ILE A 55 4.97 4.62 6.22
C ILE A 55 5.25 3.84 4.93
N THR A 56 4.50 2.78 4.67
CA THR A 56 4.67 1.96 3.46
C THR A 56 4.39 2.78 2.21
N LEU A 57 3.28 3.54 2.18
CA LEU A 57 2.93 4.45 1.09
C LEU A 57 4.05 5.47 0.84
N SER A 58 4.53 6.15 1.89
CA SER A 58 5.61 7.14 1.75
C SER A 58 6.91 6.55 1.18
N SER A 59 7.22 5.31 1.57
CA SER A 59 8.39 4.57 1.09
C SER A 59 8.24 4.18 -0.38
N LEU A 60 7.07 3.70 -0.80
CA LEU A 60 6.78 3.35 -2.19
C LEU A 60 6.83 4.56 -3.12
N VAL A 61 6.32 5.72 -2.69
CA VAL A 61 6.44 6.97 -3.45
C VAL A 61 7.91 7.37 -3.58
N SER A 62 8.68 7.29 -2.49
CA SER A 62 10.11 7.63 -2.49
C SER A 62 10.93 6.74 -3.44
N LEU A 63 10.59 5.46 -3.51
CA LEU A 63 11.18 4.49 -4.44
C LEU A 63 10.70 4.68 -5.88
N GLY A 64 9.54 5.29 -6.08
CA GLY A 64 8.81 5.33 -7.35
C GLY A 64 8.41 3.94 -7.82
N ALA A 65 7.71 3.23 -6.93
CA ALA A 65 7.19 1.90 -7.18
C ALA A 65 5.68 1.95 -7.43
N GLU A 66 5.26 2.57 -8.53
CA GLU A 66 3.86 2.91 -8.80
C GLU A 66 2.93 1.68 -8.86
N LYS A 67 3.44 0.53 -9.35
CA LYS A 67 2.67 -0.73 -9.39
C LYS A 67 2.29 -1.21 -7.99
N GLN A 68 3.25 -1.20 -7.07
CA GLN A 68 3.01 -1.56 -5.67
C GLN A 68 2.21 -0.46 -4.95
N LEU A 69 2.41 0.80 -5.32
CA LEU A 69 1.68 1.93 -4.74
C LEU A 69 0.17 1.79 -4.97
N ASN A 70 -0.27 1.40 -6.17
CA ASN A 70 -1.69 1.16 -6.46
C ASN A 70 -2.31 0.14 -5.49
N LEU A 71 -1.64 -1.00 -5.28
CA LEU A 71 -2.06 -2.04 -4.33
C LEU A 71 -2.18 -1.47 -2.90
N TYR A 72 -1.16 -0.74 -2.44
CA TYR A 72 -1.15 -0.23 -1.07
C TYR A 72 -2.08 0.95 -0.84
N ILE A 73 -2.43 1.75 -1.85
CA ILE A 73 -3.48 2.78 -1.73
C ILE A 73 -4.83 2.09 -1.50
N ASN A 74 -5.12 1.01 -2.23
CA ASN A 74 -6.34 0.24 -2.02
C ASN A 74 -6.41 -0.36 -0.61
N ASN A 75 -5.30 -0.90 -0.12
CA ASN A 75 -5.22 -1.41 1.25
C ASN A 75 -5.36 -0.30 2.30
N ALA A 76 -4.80 0.89 2.07
CA ALA A 76 -4.92 2.02 2.99
C ALA A 76 -6.37 2.42 3.21
N LEU A 77 -7.13 2.51 2.12
CA LEU A 77 -8.57 2.81 2.14
C LEU A 77 -9.40 1.72 2.81
N ASN A 78 -8.87 0.51 2.96
CA ASN A 78 -9.53 -0.59 3.68
C ASN A 78 -9.23 -0.60 5.18
N VAL A 79 -8.20 0.12 5.64
CA VAL A 79 -7.78 0.20 7.06
C VAL A 79 -7.97 1.60 7.65
N ASP A 80 -9.11 2.22 7.30
CA ASP A 80 -9.56 3.52 7.81
C ASP A 80 -8.62 4.71 7.57
N VAL A 81 -7.69 4.61 6.61
CA VAL A 81 -6.93 5.77 6.14
C VAL A 81 -7.82 6.60 5.22
N SER A 82 -8.07 7.85 5.60
CA SER A 82 -8.93 8.72 4.81
C SER A 82 -8.27 9.10 3.47
N PRO A 83 -9.06 9.35 2.41
CA PRO A 83 -8.55 9.84 1.13
C PRO A 83 -7.66 11.08 1.28
N ARG A 84 -8.05 11.98 2.18
CA ARG A 84 -7.31 13.20 2.50
C ARG A 84 -5.95 12.90 3.15
N GLN A 85 -5.88 11.94 4.08
CA GLN A 85 -4.60 11.54 4.67
C GLN A 85 -3.62 10.99 3.64
N ILE A 86 -4.09 10.23 2.66
CA ILE A 86 -3.25 9.72 1.56
C ILE A 86 -2.69 10.89 0.75
N ILE A 87 -3.55 11.83 0.33
CA ILE A 87 -3.14 13.01 -0.46
C ILE A 87 -2.12 13.86 0.31
N GLU A 88 -2.42 14.23 1.56
CA GLU A 88 -1.55 15.07 2.37
C GLU A 88 -0.21 14.39 2.67
N THR A 89 -0.21 13.06 2.87
CA THR A 89 1.04 12.30 3.00
C THR A 89 1.92 12.45 1.77
N PHE A 90 1.35 12.38 0.56
CA PHE A 90 2.13 12.51 -0.67
C PHE A 90 2.59 13.94 -0.93
N VAL A 91 1.72 14.93 -0.71
CA VAL A 91 2.09 16.36 -0.82
C VAL A 91 3.21 16.70 0.17
N HIS A 92 3.17 16.15 1.38
CA HIS A 92 4.22 16.37 2.38
C HIS A 92 5.59 15.80 1.97
N LEU A 93 5.65 14.88 0.99
CA LEU A 93 6.92 14.33 0.51
C LEU A 93 7.65 15.27 -0.47
N ILE A 94 7.00 16.30 -1.01
CA ILE A 94 7.60 17.23 -2.00
C ILE A 94 8.97 17.77 -1.56
N PRO A 95 9.18 18.22 -0.31
CA PRO A 95 10.48 18.74 0.13
C PRO A 95 11.59 17.68 0.19
N TYR A 96 11.24 16.39 0.30
CA TYR A 96 12.19 15.30 0.52
C TYR A 96 12.59 14.59 -0.76
N ILE A 97 11.64 14.43 -1.70
CA ILE A 97 11.83 13.63 -2.91
C ILE A 97 11.48 14.37 -4.21
N GLY A 98 11.03 15.63 -4.11
CA GLY A 98 10.71 16.49 -5.24
C GLY A 98 9.37 16.17 -5.91
N PHE A 99 8.95 17.09 -6.78
CA PHE A 99 7.68 17.00 -7.50
C PHE A 99 7.51 15.74 -8.37
N PRO A 100 8.49 15.25 -9.15
CA PRO A 100 8.24 14.17 -10.10
C PRO A 100 7.66 12.89 -9.45
N ARG A 101 8.23 12.46 -8.32
CA ARG A 101 7.74 11.27 -7.59
C ARG A 101 6.35 11.48 -7.01
N VAL A 102 6.09 12.66 -6.45
CA VAL A 102 4.79 13.01 -5.85
C VAL A 102 3.71 13.12 -6.92
N LEU A 103 4.00 13.73 -8.08
CA LEU A 103 3.04 13.84 -9.18
C LEU A 103 2.64 12.47 -9.73
N ASN A 104 3.60 11.54 -9.88
CA ASN A 104 3.31 10.16 -10.24
C ASN A 104 2.38 9.49 -9.22
N ALA A 105 2.67 9.66 -7.92
CA ALA A 105 1.85 9.09 -6.86
C ALA A 105 0.42 9.66 -6.84
N LEU A 106 0.26 10.97 -7.03
CA LEU A 106 -1.06 11.61 -7.12
C LEU A 106 -1.84 11.14 -8.35
N THR A 107 -1.17 10.84 -9.45
CA THR A 107 -1.79 10.29 -10.66
C THR A 107 -2.36 8.89 -10.37
N VAL A 108 -1.55 8.00 -9.77
CA VAL A 108 -2.02 6.66 -9.34
C VAL A 108 -3.18 6.77 -8.34
N THR A 109 -3.11 7.73 -7.42
CA THR A 109 -4.17 7.99 -6.43
C THR A 109 -5.47 8.38 -7.11
N GLN A 110 -5.41 9.28 -8.10
CA GLN A 110 -6.59 9.69 -8.86
C GLN A 110 -7.24 8.51 -9.60
N GLU A 111 -6.44 7.62 -10.19
CA GLU A 111 -6.94 6.42 -10.86
C GLU A 111 -7.69 5.50 -9.87
N VAL A 112 -7.09 5.23 -8.70
CA VAL A 112 -7.73 4.40 -7.67
C VAL A 112 -9.01 5.05 -7.14
N PHE A 113 -8.99 6.36 -6.85
CA PHE A 113 -10.17 7.06 -6.35
C PHE A 113 -11.30 7.05 -7.37
N LYS A 114 -10.98 7.23 -8.65
CA LYS A 114 -11.96 7.11 -9.74
C LYS A 114 -12.56 5.70 -9.82
N GLN A 115 -11.73 4.65 -9.73
CA GLN A 115 -12.19 3.25 -9.74
C GLN A 115 -13.10 2.93 -8.55
N ARG A 116 -12.84 3.54 -7.38
CA ARG A 116 -13.60 3.33 -6.15
C ARG A 116 -14.73 4.33 -5.93
N SER A 117 -14.96 5.26 -6.86
CA SER A 117 -15.94 6.36 -6.71
C SER A 117 -15.74 7.18 -5.42
N ILE A 118 -14.48 7.42 -5.04
CA ILE A 118 -14.10 8.18 -3.85
C ILE A 118 -13.87 9.65 -4.22
N THR A 119 -14.46 10.55 -3.45
CA THR A 119 -14.16 11.99 -3.48
C THR A 119 -13.16 12.36 -2.38
N ALA A 120 -12.23 13.24 -2.72
CA ALA A 120 -11.28 13.81 -1.76
C ALA A 120 -11.87 15.07 -1.14
N GLU A 121 -12.62 14.90 -0.04
CA GLU A 121 -13.02 16.01 0.85
C GLU A 121 -11.99 16.24 1.97
#